data_AF-A0A256ZDH0-F1
#
_entry.id   AF-A0A256ZDH0-F1
#
_cell.length_a   1.000
_cell.length_b   1.000
_cell.length_c   1.000
_cell.angle_alpha   90.00
_cell.angle_beta   90.00
_cell.angle_gamma   90.00
#
_symmetry.space_group_name_H-M   'P 1'
#
loop_
_entity.id
_entity.type
_entity.pdbx_description
1 polymer ?
#
loop_
_entity_poly.entity_id
_entity_poly.type
_entity_poly.pdbx_seq_one_letter_code
_entity_poly.pdbx_strand_id
1 'polypeptide(L)' 'MPLRDPVKIAIAQARRLRVKICRECGARNAPTATKCRRCRSKNLRWKRVERSRR' A
#
# COMPACT_ATOMS: atom_id res chain seq x y z
N MET A 1 -1.16 24.94 -2.30
CA MET A 1 0.16 24.38 -2.66
C MET A 1 0.01 23.50 -3.89
N PRO A 2 0.53 23.89 -5.07
CA PRO A 2 0.44 23.04 -6.25
C PRO A 2 1.47 21.92 -6.10
N LEU A 3 1.00 20.72 -5.75
CA LEU A 3 1.83 19.51 -5.68
C LEU A 3 1.99 18.97 -7.11
N ARG A 4 2.69 19.71 -7.98
CA ARG A 4 2.81 19.44 -9.42
C ARG A 4 4.10 18.72 -9.82
N ASP A 5 5.05 18.52 -8.89
CA ASP A 5 6.24 17.73 -9.18
C ASP A 5 5.85 16.26 -9.41
N PRO A 6 5.92 15.72 -10.64
CA PRO A 6 5.44 14.37 -10.94
C PRO A 6 6.20 13.32 -10.13
N VAL A 7 7.48 13.57 -9.85
CA VAL A 7 8.34 12.71 -9.03
C VAL A 7 7.82 12.60 -7.60
N LYS A 8 7.46 13.73 -6.96
CA LYS A 8 6.96 13.73 -5.57
C LYS A 8 5.60 13.03 -5.46
N ILE A 9 4.74 13.20 -6.47
CA ILE A 9 3.45 12.51 -6.55
C ILE A 9 3.67 10.99 -6.66
N ALA A 10 4.57 10.54 -7.55
CA ALA A 10 4.86 9.13 -7.75
C ALA A 10 5.41 8.48 -6.46
N ILE A 11 6.31 9.17 -5.74
CA ILE A 11 6.84 8.70 -4.45
C ILE A 11 5.71 8.57 -3.41
N ALA A 12 4.85 9.58 -3.30
CA ALA A 12 3.72 9.57 -2.37
C ALA A 12 2.73 8.45 -2.68
N GLN A 13 2.41 8.26 -3.96
CA GLN A 13 1.55 7.16 -4.45
C GLN A 13 2.16 5.80 -4.13
N ALA A 14 3.44 5.59 -4.43
CA ALA A 14 4.14 4.34 -4.13
C ALA A 14 4.05 4.00 -2.64
N ARG A 15 4.34 4.96 -1.74
CA ARG A 15 4.29 4.74 -0.28
C ARG A 15 2.88 4.48 0.25
N ARG A 16 1.85 5.08 -0.32
CA ARG A 16 0.45 4.96 0.17
C ARG A 16 -0.33 3.79 -0.44
N LEU A 17 0.01 3.39 -1.66
CA LEU A 17 -0.78 2.45 -2.46
C LEU A 17 -0.09 1.09 -2.64
N ARG A 18 1.25 1.03 -2.76
CA ARG A 18 2.00 -0.23 -2.95
C ARG A 18 2.28 -0.93 -1.62
N VAL A 19 1.23 -1.19 -0.86
CA VAL A 19 1.29 -1.86 0.45
C VAL A 19 0.39 -3.08 0.49
N LYS A 20 0.76 -4.06 1.30
CA LYS A 20 -0.08 -5.20 1.63
C LYS A 20 -0.90 -4.90 2.88
N ILE A 21 -2.15 -5.33 2.92
CA ILE A 21 -3.06 -5.20 4.07
C ILE A 21 -3.35 -6.60 4.59
N CYS A 22 -3.22 -6.81 5.89
CA CYS A 22 -3.63 -8.07 6.51
C CYS A 22 -5.16 -8.19 6.51
N ARG A 23 -5.68 -9.36 6.10
CA ARG A 23 -7.13 -9.62 6.09
C ARG A 23 -7.73 -9.80 7.49
N GLU A 24 -6.92 -10.17 8.47
CA GLU A 24 -7.39 -10.41 9.84
C GLU A 24 -7.35 -9.15 10.69
N CYS A 25 -6.21 -8.44 10.74
CA CYS A 25 -6.04 -7.28 11.63
C CYS A 25 -6.00 -5.92 10.91
N GLY A 26 -6.09 -5.90 9.59
CA GLY A 26 -6.07 -4.65 8.81
C GLY A 26 -4.73 -3.90 8.78
N ALA A 27 -3.67 -4.44 9.37
CA ALA A 27 -2.36 -3.77 9.40
C ALA A 27 -1.78 -3.59 7.98
N ARG A 28 -1.18 -2.41 7.73
CA ARG A 28 -0.42 -2.13 6.51
C ARG A 28 1.00 -2.67 6.66
N ASN A 29 1.38 -3.54 5.74
CA ASN A 29 2.66 -4.21 5.67
C ASN A 29 3.40 -3.82 4.38
N ALA A 30 4.72 -3.99 4.40
CA ALA A 30 5.57 -3.74 3.24
C ALA A 30 5.18 -4.63 2.04
N PRO A 31 5.43 -4.19 0.79
CA PRO A 31 5.17 -4.99 -0.40
C PRO A 31 5.92 -6.33 -0.40
N THR A 32 7.12 -6.37 0.17
CA THR A 32 7.96 -7.58 0.32
C THR A 32 7.58 -8.45 1.53
N ALA A 33 6.60 -8.03 2.35
CA ALA A 33 6.24 -8.78 3.54
C ALA A 33 5.61 -10.15 3.18
N THR A 34 6.10 -11.19 3.86
CA THR A 34 5.58 -12.57 3.82
C THR A 34 4.61 -12.86 4.97
N LYS A 35 4.71 -12.12 6.07
CA LYS A 35 3.82 -12.22 7.25
C LYS A 35 3.42 -10.84 7.76
N CYS A 36 2.27 -10.77 8.43
CA CYS A 36 1.80 -9.54 9.07
C CYS A 36 2.69 -9.17 10.26
N ARG A 37 3.11 -7.91 10.37
CA ARG A 37 3.94 -7.42 11.49
C ARG A 37 3.22 -7.42 12.85
N ARG A 38 1.88 -7.46 12.86
CA ARG A 38 1.06 -7.34 14.08
C ARG A 38 0.53 -8.71 14.55
N CYS A 39 -0.25 -9.40 13.73
CA CYS A 39 -0.84 -10.69 14.08
C CYS A 39 -0.04 -11.91 13.61
N ARG A 40 1.08 -11.72 12.87
CA ARG A 40 1.92 -12.79 12.30
C ARG A 40 1.24 -13.72 11.29
N SER A 41 -0.05 -13.53 10.98
CA SER A 41 -0.74 -14.25 9.91
C SER A 41 -0.12 -13.98 8.54
N LYS A 42 -0.16 -15.00 7.68
CA LYS A 42 0.31 -14.94 6.28
C LYS A 42 -0.79 -14.49 5.32
N ASN A 43 -2.01 -14.26 5.81
CA ASN A 43 -3.16 -13.87 5.01
C ASN A 43 -3.14 -12.36 4.67
N LEU A 44 -2.22 -11.99 3.76
CA LEU A 44 -2.00 -10.63 3.28
C LEU A 44 -2.64 -10.45 1.90
N ARG A 45 -3.34 -9.33 1.70
CA ARG A 45 -3.85 -8.91 0.38
C ARG A 45 -3.17 -7.64 -0.09
N TRP A 46 -3.10 -7.42 -1.39
CA TRP A 46 -2.72 -6.11 -1.90
C TRP A 46 -3.82 -5.06 -1.63
N LYS A 47 -3.39 -3.82 -1.37
CA LYS A 47 -4.33 -2.69 -1.29
C LYS A 47 -4.92 -2.44 -2.68
N ARG A 48 -6.23 -2.24 -2.75
CA ARG A 48 -6.91 -1.88 -4.00
C ARG A 48 -6.43 -0.51 -4.43
N VAL A 49 -5.99 -0.41 -5.67
CA VAL A 49 -5.67 0.86 -6.33
C VAL A 49 -6.76 1.05 -7.37
N GLU A 50 -7.55 2.11 -7.25
CA GLU A 50 -8.45 2.51 -8.34
C GLU A 50 -7.56 2.87 -9.53
N ARG A 51 -7.72 2.15 -10.65
CA ARG A 51 -7.16 2.62 -11.91
C ARG A 51 -7.85 3.95 -12.18
N SER A 52 -7.08 5.01 -12.43
CA SER A 52 -7.67 6.26 -12.91
C SER A 52 -8.56 5.91 -14.09
N ARG A 53 -9.87 6.13 -13.96
CA ARG A 53 -10.81 6.00 -15.07
C ARG A 53 -10.27 6.86 -16.19
N ARG A 54 -9.94 6.22 -17.32
CA ARG A 54 -9.58 6.89 -18.57
C ARG A 54 -10.86 7.42 -19.21
#